data_AF-A0A4P7HMP3-F1
#
_entry.id   AF-A0A4P7HMP3-F1
#
_cell.length_a   1.000
_cell.length_b   1.000
_cell.length_c   1.000
_cell.angle_alpha   90.00
_cell.angle_beta   90.00
_cell.angle_gamma   90.00
#
_symmetry.space_group_name_H-M   'P 1'
#
loop_
_entity.id
_entity.type
_entity.pdbx_description
1 polymer ?
#
loop_
_entity_poly.entity_id
_entity_poly.type
_entity_poly.pdbx_seq_one_letter_code
_entity_poly.pdbx_strand_id
1 'polypeptide(L)'
;MKIEITKRGVYDGEGKQIPVGTQVTVKGDTVPGYLLNKGRVIGETEGKTPVTNPAQDAQASQSGPDRQELLKMAATVIDPAGFLADGRPDVRAINAELIDDAAPFTAEERDTLWPGIAAAVAADRQAG
;
A
#
# COMPACT_ATOMS: atom_id res chain seq x y z
N MET A 1 11.82 -25.34 0.95
CA MET A 1 12.08 -24.02 1.57
C MET A 1 11.52 -22.86 0.74
N LYS A 2 11.02 -21.79 1.39
CA LYS A 2 10.68 -20.51 0.73
C LYS A 2 11.79 -19.50 0.94
N ILE A 3 12.09 -18.71 -0.09
CA ILE A 3 13.11 -17.67 -0.05
C ILE A 3 12.50 -16.40 -0.60
N GLU A 4 12.61 -15.31 0.16
CA GLU A 4 12.25 -13.97 -0.29
C GLU A 4 13.47 -13.29 -0.93
N ILE A 5 13.30 -12.69 -2.11
CA ILE A 5 14.36 -11.94 -2.78
C ILE A 5 14.52 -10.57 -2.12
N THR A 6 15.69 -10.27 -1.56
CA THR A 6 15.98 -8.99 -0.90
C THR A 6 16.91 -8.09 -1.71
N LYS A 7 17.54 -8.62 -2.77
CA LYS A 7 18.42 -7.86 -3.68
C LYS A 7 18.13 -8.15 -5.14
N ARG A 8 18.31 -7.12 -5.98
CA ARG A 8 18.17 -7.22 -7.44
C ARG A 8 19.23 -8.15 -8.04
N GLY A 9 18.99 -8.62 -9.27
CA GLY A 9 19.91 -9.52 -9.98
C GLY A 9 19.66 -11.00 -9.74
N VAL A 10 18.42 -11.36 -9.37
CA VAL A 10 17.90 -12.74 -9.43
C VAL A 10 17.08 -12.87 -10.70
N TYR A 11 17.27 -13.96 -11.43
CA TYR A 11 16.57 -14.26 -12.67
C TYR A 11 15.86 -15.59 -12.53
N ASP A 12 14.67 -15.71 -13.12
CA ASP A 12 13.96 -16.97 -13.20
C ASP A 12 14.55 -17.89 -14.29
N GLY A 13 13.98 -19.09 -14.42
CA GLY A 13 14.40 -20.05 -15.45
C GLY A 13 14.14 -19.59 -16.88
N GLU A 14 13.39 -18.51 -17.08
CA GLU A 14 13.07 -17.89 -18.36
C GLU A 14 14.01 -16.70 -18.67
N GLY A 15 14.97 -16.41 -17.78
CA GLY A 15 15.90 -15.30 -17.91
C GLY A 15 15.30 -13.94 -17.55
N LYS A 16 14.09 -13.91 -16.97
CA LYS A 16 13.41 -12.69 -16.53
C LYS A 16 13.84 -12.33 -15.12
N GLN A 17 14.10 -11.04 -14.90
CA GLN A 17 14.50 -10.55 -13.59
C GLN A 17 13.35 -10.68 -12.59
N ILE A 18 13.59 -11.36 -11.48
CA ILE A 18 12.68 -11.47 -10.35
C ILE A 18 12.82 -10.19 -9.50
N PRO A 19 11.72 -9.46 -9.24
CA PRO A 19 11.78 -8.26 -8.42
C PRO A 19 12.06 -8.58 -6.96
N VAL A 20 12.69 -7.62 -6.27
CA VAL A 20 12.85 -7.66 -4.80
C VAL A 20 11.47 -7.70 -4.16
N GLY A 21 11.31 -8.49 -3.10
CA GLY A 21 10.03 -8.78 -2.44
C GLY A 21 9.32 -10.03 -2.98
N THR A 22 9.78 -10.60 -4.10
CA THR A 22 9.19 -11.85 -4.62
C THR A 22 9.57 -13.04 -3.73
N GLN A 23 8.59 -13.89 -3.44
CA GLN A 23 8.81 -15.15 -2.74
C GLN A 23 8.94 -16.28 -3.75
N VAL A 24 10.10 -16.94 -3.76
CA VAL A 24 10.36 -18.12 -4.59
C VAL A 24 10.34 -19.38 -3.72
N THR A 25 9.65 -20.40 -4.19
CA THR A 25 9.66 -21.72 -3.54
C THR A 25 10.79 -22.53 -4.15
N VAL A 26 11.78 -22.88 -3.34
CA VAL A 26 12.89 -23.73 -3.75
C VAL A 26 12.64 -25.15 -3.24
N LYS A 27 12.74 -26.10 -4.17
CA LYS A 27 12.68 -27.53 -3.87
C LYS A 27 14.04 -27.98 -3.33
N GLY A 28 14.11 -28.25 -2.03
CA GLY A 28 15.33 -28.64 -1.30
C GLY A 28 15.57 -27.76 -0.06
N ASP A 29 16.54 -28.16 0.75
CA ASP A 29 16.97 -27.46 1.98
C ASP A 29 18.17 -26.52 1.76
N THR A 30 18.81 -26.61 0.60
CA THR A 30 20.01 -25.81 0.28
C THR A 30 19.62 -24.57 -0.51
N VAL A 31 20.06 -23.40 -0.04
CA VAL A 31 19.92 -22.14 -0.79
C VAL A 31 20.68 -22.25 -2.12
N PRO A 32 20.00 -22.10 -3.27
CA PRO A 32 20.66 -22.11 -4.57
C PRO A 32 21.67 -20.99 -4.70
N GLY A 33 22.78 -21.22 -5.42
CA GLY A 33 23.84 -20.22 -5.58
C GLY A 33 23.38 -18.89 -6.18
N TYR A 34 22.33 -18.90 -7.01
CA TYR A 34 21.73 -17.68 -7.57
C TYR A 34 20.93 -16.84 -6.56
N LEU A 35 20.60 -17.40 -5.38
CA LEU A 35 19.95 -16.73 -4.25
C LEU A 35 20.91 -16.46 -3.08
N LEU A 36 22.14 -16.98 -3.15
CA LEU A 36 23.16 -16.77 -2.13
C LEU A 36 23.44 -15.26 -1.99
N ASN A 37 23.29 -14.72 -0.79
CA ASN A 37 23.39 -13.28 -0.48
C ASN A 37 22.34 -12.37 -1.15
N LYS A 38 21.36 -12.93 -1.86
CA LYS A 38 20.30 -12.19 -2.57
C LYS A 38 18.89 -12.48 -2.07
N GLY A 39 18.73 -13.47 -1.22
CA GLY A 39 17.45 -13.78 -0.59
C GLY A 39 17.58 -14.23 0.86
N ARG A 40 16.46 -14.17 1.57
CA ARG A 40 16.31 -14.59 2.97
C ARG A 40 15.41 -15.82 3.03
N VAL A 41 15.85 -16.86 3.74
CA VAL A 41 15.01 -18.04 3.98
C VAL A 41 13.89 -17.66 4.93
N ILE A 42 12.65 -17.78 4.45
CA ILE A 42 11.42 -17.65 5.22
C ILE A 42 10.95 -19.08 5.49
N GLY A 43 11.36 -19.60 6.64
CA GLY A 43 11.20 -21.00 7.03
C GLY A 43 9.75 -21.48 7.02
N GLU A 44 9.61 -22.78 6.80
CA GLU A 44 8.35 -23.51 6.68
C GLU A 44 7.51 -23.40 7.97
N THR A 45 6.25 -23.01 7.83
CA THR A 45 5.23 -23.31 8.82
C THR A 45 4.08 -23.98 8.08
N GLU A 46 3.95 -25.29 8.31
CA GLU A 46 2.82 -26.12 7.95
C GLU A 46 1.49 -25.41 8.23
N GLY A 47 0.58 -25.46 7.26
CA GLY A 47 -0.87 -25.45 7.52
C GLY A 47 -1.50 -24.17 8.04
N LYS A 48 -0.80 -23.04 8.09
CA LYS A 48 -1.44 -21.75 8.38
C LYS A 48 -1.28 -20.82 7.19
N THR A 49 -2.43 -20.46 6.61
CA THR A 49 -2.60 -19.31 5.71
C THR A 49 -1.66 -18.19 6.18
N PRO A 50 -0.77 -17.66 5.34
CA PRO A 50 0.11 -16.59 5.76
C PRO A 50 -0.77 -15.44 6.26
N VAL A 51 -0.79 -15.25 7.56
CA VAL A 51 -1.24 -14.00 8.16
C VAL A 51 -0.14 -13.03 7.78
N THR A 52 -0.31 -12.37 6.64
CA THR A 52 0.42 -11.14 6.35
C THR A 52 0.16 -10.25 7.55
N ASN A 53 1.18 -10.05 8.37
CA ASN A 53 1.15 -9.05 9.42
C ASN A 53 0.96 -7.69 8.71
N PRO A 54 -0.21 -7.04 8.79
CA PRO A 54 -0.52 -5.88 7.96
C PRO A 54 0.27 -4.61 8.32
N ALA A 55 1.15 -4.68 9.32
CA ALA A 55 1.70 -3.50 9.99
C ALA A 55 3.10 -3.09 9.48
N GLN A 56 3.58 -3.59 8.34
CA GLN A 56 4.91 -3.18 7.85
C GLN A 56 5.02 -2.89 6.34
N ASP A 57 3.88 -2.87 5.64
CA ASP A 57 3.79 -2.55 4.22
C ASP A 57 3.08 -1.20 3.95
N ALA A 58 2.84 -0.40 4.99
CA ALA A 58 2.05 0.83 4.85
C ALA A 58 2.66 1.92 3.95
N GLN A 59 3.91 1.74 3.50
CA GLN A 59 4.54 2.64 2.52
C GLN A 59 4.71 2.05 1.11
N ALA A 60 4.42 0.78 0.87
CA ALA A 60 4.69 0.16 -0.43
C ALA A 60 3.40 -0.07 -1.22
N SER A 61 3.06 0.93 -2.03
CA SER A 61 2.06 0.85 -3.12
C SER A 61 0.63 1.21 -2.74
N GLN A 62 0.43 2.41 -2.16
CA GLN A 62 -0.87 3.08 -2.35
C GLN A 62 -0.94 3.55 -3.81
N SER A 63 -1.51 2.73 -4.69
CA SER A 63 -1.75 3.12 -6.09
C SER A 63 -2.85 4.19 -6.14
N GLY A 64 -2.96 4.94 -7.25
CA GLY A 64 -3.99 5.97 -7.45
C GLY A 64 -5.41 5.61 -6.98
N PRO A 65 -5.96 4.42 -7.28
CA PRO A 65 -7.28 4.00 -6.77
C PRO A 65 -7.31 3.83 -5.23
N ASP A 66 -6.27 3.28 -4.61
CA ASP A 66 -6.18 3.14 -3.14
C ASP A 66 -6.06 4.50 -2.45
N ARG A 67 -5.29 5.43 -3.03
CA ARG A 67 -5.19 6.82 -2.54
C ARG A 67 -6.52 7.55 -2.64
N GLN A 68 -7.29 7.33 -3.71
CA GLN A 68 -8.59 7.96 -3.90
C GLN A 68 -9.63 7.47 -2.89
N GLU A 69 -9.63 6.18 -2.58
CA GLU A 69 -10.51 5.61 -1.57
C GLU A 69 -10.15 6.09 -0.15
N LEU A 70 -8.87 6.16 0.17
CA LEU A 70 -8.40 6.75 1.44
C LEU A 70 -8.78 8.22 1.58
N LEU A 71 -8.63 9.01 0.51
CA LEU A 71 -9.08 10.40 0.50
C LEU A 71 -10.59 10.51 0.70
N LYS A 72 -11.37 9.59 0.10
CA LYS A 72 -12.82 9.52 0.29
C LYS A 72 -13.16 9.27 1.75
N MET A 73 -12.57 8.23 2.36
CA MET A 73 -12.82 7.86 3.76
C MET A 73 -12.46 9.00 4.71
N ALA A 74 -11.27 9.59 4.56
CA ALA A 74 -10.85 10.73 5.37
C ALA A 74 -11.79 11.94 5.18
N ALA A 75 -12.19 12.25 3.94
CA ALA A 75 -13.10 13.37 3.67
C ALA A 75 -14.53 13.15 4.22
N THR A 76 -14.98 11.90 4.37
CA THR A 76 -16.27 11.61 5.00
C THR A 76 -16.25 11.77 6.52
N VAL A 77 -15.09 11.65 7.17
CA VAL A 77 -14.99 11.73 8.64
C VAL A 77 -14.57 13.09 9.17
N ILE A 78 -13.85 13.90 8.37
CA ILE A 78 -13.45 15.25 8.80
C ILE A 78 -14.65 16.14 9.16
N ASP A 79 -14.44 17.09 10.06
CA ASP A 79 -15.44 18.10 10.41
C ASP A 79 -15.77 18.99 9.19
N PRO A 80 -17.01 19.52 9.06
CA PRO A 80 -17.34 20.50 8.02
C PRO A 80 -16.40 21.72 7.97
N ALA A 81 -15.84 22.14 9.12
CA ALA A 81 -14.83 23.21 9.16
C ALA A 81 -13.48 22.81 8.54
N GLY A 82 -13.27 21.51 8.30
CA GLY A 82 -12.12 20.96 7.58
C GLY A 82 -12.24 21.07 6.06
N PHE A 83 -13.30 21.68 5.53
CA PHE A 83 -13.45 21.96 4.10
C PHE A 83 -13.08 23.40 3.76
N LEU A 84 -12.43 23.57 2.62
CA LEU A 84 -12.17 24.86 2.00
C LEU A 84 -13.47 25.45 1.44
N ALA A 85 -13.49 26.77 1.26
CA ALA A 85 -14.64 27.49 0.72
C ALA A 85 -15.07 27.03 -0.68
N ASP A 86 -14.17 26.38 -1.43
CA ASP A 86 -14.45 25.81 -2.75
C ASP A 86 -15.07 24.40 -2.70
N GLY A 87 -15.24 23.83 -1.51
CA GLY A 87 -15.84 22.50 -1.29
C GLY A 87 -14.85 21.34 -1.30
N ARG A 88 -13.55 21.57 -1.55
CA ARG A 88 -12.49 20.58 -1.32
C ARG A 88 -12.16 20.43 0.16
N PRO A 89 -11.71 19.24 0.61
CA PRO A 89 -11.20 19.08 1.96
C PRO A 89 -9.81 19.75 2.11
N ASP A 90 -9.54 20.32 3.29
CA ASP A 90 -8.21 20.80 3.64
C ASP A 90 -7.28 19.61 3.88
N VAL A 91 -6.10 19.62 3.27
CA VAL A 91 -5.12 18.53 3.40
C VAL A 91 -4.64 18.32 4.82
N ARG A 92 -4.63 19.37 5.66
CA ARG A 92 -4.30 19.25 7.09
C ARG A 92 -5.39 18.50 7.84
N ALA A 93 -6.65 18.79 7.55
CA ALA A 93 -7.78 18.08 8.14
C ALA A 93 -7.78 16.60 7.71
N ILE A 94 -7.56 16.33 6.42
CA ILE A 94 -7.43 14.96 5.91
C ILE A 94 -6.27 14.21 6.57
N ASN A 95 -5.10 14.85 6.67
CA ASN A 95 -3.92 14.20 7.23
C ASN A 95 -4.01 13.98 8.74
N ALA A 96 -4.84 14.74 9.45
CA ALA A 96 -5.13 14.50 10.86
C ALA A 96 -6.00 13.25 11.06
N GLU A 97 -6.82 12.90 10.08
CA GLU A 97 -7.69 11.71 10.08
C GLU A 97 -7.04 10.48 9.42
N LEU A 98 -5.80 10.61 8.93
CA LEU A 98 -5.06 9.47 8.41
C LEU A 98 -4.59 8.57 9.55
N ILE A 99 -4.61 7.26 9.29
CA ILE A 99 -3.93 6.28 10.16
C ILE A 99 -2.42 6.58 10.21
N ASP A 100 -1.78 6.41 11.36
CA ASP A 100 -0.36 6.78 11.64
C ASP A 100 0.66 6.24 10.61
N ASP A 101 0.31 5.17 9.91
CA ASP A 101 1.16 4.47 8.96
C ASP A 101 0.94 4.91 7.50
N ALA A 102 -0.06 5.75 7.21
CA ALA A 102 -0.36 6.21 5.86
C ALA A 102 0.45 7.46 5.45
N ALA A 103 0.92 7.48 4.20
CA ALA A 103 1.58 8.66 3.68
C ALA A 103 0.63 9.87 3.63
N PRO A 104 1.05 11.07 4.08
CA PRO A 104 0.20 12.26 4.07
C PRO A 104 -0.19 12.65 2.64
N PHE A 105 -1.41 13.15 2.46
CA PHE A 105 -1.85 13.74 1.20
C PHE A 105 -1.22 15.12 1.00
N THR A 106 -0.83 15.39 -0.25
CA THR A 106 -0.44 16.73 -0.70
C THR A 106 -1.64 17.46 -1.32
N ALA A 107 -1.55 18.79 -1.44
CA ALA A 107 -2.60 19.57 -2.08
C ALA A 107 -2.79 19.18 -3.56
N GLU A 108 -1.69 18.91 -4.27
CA GLU A 108 -1.70 18.49 -5.67
C GLU A 108 -2.38 17.12 -5.85
N GLU A 109 -2.08 16.17 -4.95
CA GLU A 109 -2.68 14.84 -5.00
C GLU A 109 -4.17 14.90 -4.68
N ARG A 110 -4.56 15.65 -3.63
CA ARG A 110 -5.98 15.92 -3.36
C ARG A 110 -6.66 16.51 -4.59
N ASP A 111 -6.09 17.54 -5.22
CA ASP A 111 -6.71 18.21 -6.37
C ASP A 111 -6.84 17.29 -7.59
N THR A 112 -5.94 16.33 -7.73
CA THR A 112 -5.98 15.32 -8.79
C THR A 112 -7.06 14.26 -8.52
N LEU A 113 -7.20 13.80 -7.27
CA LEU A 113 -8.08 12.69 -6.90
C LEU A 113 -9.52 13.14 -6.57
N TRP A 114 -9.68 14.35 -6.03
CA TRP A 114 -10.95 14.89 -5.54
C TRP A 114 -12.07 14.89 -6.59
N PRO A 115 -11.86 15.29 -7.86
CA PRO A 115 -12.92 15.30 -8.87
C PRO A 115 -13.58 13.92 -9.09
N GLY A 116 -12.84 12.82 -8.86
CA GLY A 116 -13.34 11.45 -8.98
C GLY A 116 -14.23 11.00 -7.82
N ILE A 117 -14.20 11.68 -6.67
CA ILE A 117 -14.91 11.29 -5.44
C ILE A 117 -15.79 12.38 -4.83
N ALA A 118 -15.65 13.63 -5.26
CA ALA A 118 -16.33 14.79 -4.66
C ALA A 118 -17.85 14.59 -4.57
N ALA A 119 -18.47 14.10 -5.65
CA ALA A 119 -19.90 13.84 -5.67
C ALA A 119 -20.32 12.72 -4.71
N ALA A 120 -19.51 11.66 -4.61
CA ALA A 120 -19.77 10.55 -3.69
C ALA A 120 -19.63 10.99 -2.22
N VAL A 121 -18.57 11.73 -1.88
CA VAL A 121 -18.37 12.28 -0.52
C VAL A 121 -19.50 13.22 -0.15
N ALA A 122 -19.90 14.12 -1.05
CA ALA A 122 -21.00 15.05 -0.80
C ALA A 122 -22.32 14.30 -0.55
N ALA A 123 -22.61 13.25 -1.33
CA ALA A 123 -23.80 12.42 -1.15
C ALA A 123 -23.78 11.64 0.17
N ASP A 124 -22.66 10.98 0.50
CA ASP A 124 -22.48 10.23 1.74
C ASP A 124 -22.69 11.14 2.97
N ARG A 125 -22.16 12.37 2.94
CA ARG A 125 -22.31 13.34 4.04
C ARG A 125 -23.67 14.01 4.14
N GLN A 126 -24.47 14.01 3.07
CA GLN A 126 -25.85 14.49 3.12
C GLN A 126 -26.83 13.42 3.61
N ALA A 127 -26.42 12.15 3.58
CA ALA A 127 -27.24 11.01 3.99
C ALA A 127 -27.08 10.61 5.46
N GLY A 128 -26.01 11.05 6.14
CA GLY A 128 -25.75 10.84 7.57
C GLY A 128 -26.13 12.04 8.41
#